data_AF-A0A1V6E3B3-F1
#
_entry.id   AF-A0A1V6E3B3-F1
#
_cell.length_a   1.000
_cell.length_b   1.000
_cell.length_c   1.000
_cell.angle_alpha   90.00
_cell.angle_beta   90.00
_cell.angle_gamma   90.00
#
_symmetry.space_group_name_H-M   'P 1'
#
loop_
_entity.id
_entity.type
_entity.pdbx_description
1 polymer ?
#
loop_
_entity_poly.entity_id
_entity_poly.type
_entity_poly.pdbx_seq_one_letter_code
_entity_poly.pdbx_strand_id
1 'polypeptide(L)'
;MKKFIAIFAIISIAFFACTPKKADKDNQTSKNVSSIAPEEIKDVTTWKAAYDDLINAYSSAVSQLNGGNLGAGAKIEELGKRAEALNSVAETIKSSLSGQEQADFAEVIEEYKEKFNQAVNSN
;
A
#
# COMPACT_ATOMS: atom_id res chain seq x y z
N MET A 1 -34.23 -39.02 -13.85
CA MET A 1 -35.22 -38.73 -14.91
C MET A 1 -35.67 -37.27 -14.78
N LYS A 2 -35.91 -36.59 -15.92
CA LYS A 2 -36.56 -35.26 -16.11
C LYS A 2 -35.76 -34.04 -15.60
N LYS A 3 -35.05 -33.29 -16.45
CA LYS A 3 -35.48 -32.25 -17.42
C LYS A 3 -36.20 -31.05 -16.77
N PHE A 4 -35.46 -29.93 -16.78
CA PHE A 4 -35.82 -28.51 -16.96
C PHE A 4 -37.14 -27.98 -16.40
N ILE A 5 -37.09 -26.82 -15.72
CA ILE A 5 -37.93 -25.65 -15.97
C ILE A 5 -37.21 -24.40 -15.43
N ALA A 6 -36.94 -23.45 -16.32
CA ALA A 6 -36.66 -22.07 -15.99
C ALA A 6 -37.99 -21.31 -15.89
N ILE A 7 -38.17 -20.49 -14.86
CA ILE A 7 -39.24 -19.48 -14.81
C ILE A 7 -38.61 -18.15 -14.41
N PHE A 8 -38.56 -17.26 -15.38
CA PHE A 8 -38.45 -15.82 -15.20
C PHE A 8 -39.73 -15.29 -14.52
N ALA A 9 -39.59 -14.45 -13.51
CA ALA A 9 -40.62 -13.47 -13.16
C ALA A 9 -39.93 -12.17 -12.72
N ILE A 10 -40.31 -11.12 -13.44
CA ILE A 10 -39.72 -9.80 -13.51
C ILE A 10 -40.66 -8.81 -12.81
N ILE A 11 -40.07 -7.89 -12.05
CA ILE A 11 -40.56 -6.55 -11.62
C ILE A 11 -41.67 -6.48 -10.55
N SER A 12 -41.31 -5.85 -9.43
CA SER A 12 -42.02 -4.68 -8.91
C SER A 12 -41.09 -3.85 -8.04
N ILE A 13 -40.63 -2.73 -8.60
CA ILE A 13 -39.92 -1.67 -7.89
C ILE A 13 -40.98 -0.88 -7.12
N ALA A 14 -40.88 -0.82 -5.80
CA ALA A 14 -41.52 0.20 -4.99
C ALA A 14 -40.45 0.89 -4.16
N PHE A 15 -40.11 2.11 -4.61
CA PHE A 15 -39.31 3.07 -3.87
C PHE A 15 -39.98 3.37 -2.53
N PHE A 16 -39.35 2.97 -1.43
CA PHE A 16 -39.44 3.70 -0.18
C PHE A 16 -38.03 4.10 0.25
N ALA A 17 -37.82 5.40 0.29
CA ALA A 17 -36.59 6.04 0.68
C ALA A 17 -36.17 5.62 2.08
N CYS A 18 -35.11 4.80 2.15
CA CYS A 18 -34.20 4.78 3.28
C CYS A 18 -32.83 5.12 2.69
N THR A 19 -32.30 6.27 3.08
CA THR A 19 -31.04 6.85 2.62
C THR A 19 -29.90 5.81 2.50
N PRO A 20 -29.33 5.57 1.31
CA PRO A 20 -28.13 4.75 1.19
C PRO A 20 -26.93 5.60 1.61
N LYS A 21 -26.41 5.33 2.81
CA LYS A 21 -25.11 5.85 3.23
C LYS A 21 -24.05 5.08 2.42
N LYS A 22 -23.64 5.72 1.32
CA LYS A 22 -22.38 5.57 0.56
C LYS A 22 -21.92 4.13 0.26
N ALA A 23 -22.01 3.81 -1.03
CA ALA A 23 -21.08 2.99 -1.79
C ALA A 23 -20.04 2.22 -0.97
N ASP A 24 -20.29 0.93 -0.78
CA ASP A 24 -19.22 -0.04 -0.56
C ASP A 24 -18.39 -0.04 -1.85
N LYS A 25 -17.34 0.78 -1.86
CA LYS A 25 -16.30 0.68 -2.86
C LYS A 25 -15.64 -0.68 -2.63
N ASP A 26 -15.62 -1.46 -3.69
CA ASP A 26 -14.54 -2.40 -3.97
C ASP A 26 -13.20 -1.94 -3.38
N ASN A 27 -12.40 -2.94 -3.02
CA ASN A 27 -10.97 -2.86 -2.80
C ASN A 27 -10.54 -2.55 -1.36
N GLN A 28 -10.19 -3.60 -0.62
CA GLN A 28 -8.78 -3.86 -0.33
C GLN A 28 -8.70 -5.23 0.32
N THR A 29 -8.35 -6.25 -0.47
CA THR A 29 -7.63 -7.40 0.04
C THR A 29 -6.36 -6.84 0.66
N SER A 30 -6.43 -6.46 1.93
CA SER A 30 -5.30 -5.99 2.71
C SER A 30 -4.41 -7.19 2.97
N LYS A 31 -3.74 -7.67 1.91
CA LYS A 31 -2.44 -8.29 2.10
C LYS A 31 -1.65 -7.21 2.80
N ASN A 32 -1.38 -7.44 4.07
CA ASN A 32 -0.45 -6.67 4.86
C ASN A 32 0.90 -6.77 4.15
N VAL A 33 1.18 -5.87 3.20
CA VAL A 33 2.41 -5.89 2.38
C VAL A 33 3.61 -5.61 3.28
N SER A 34 3.38 -4.97 4.44
CA SER A 34 4.33 -4.88 5.56
C SER A 34 4.88 -6.24 6.05
N SER A 35 4.18 -7.36 5.81
CA SER A 35 4.65 -8.70 6.22
C SER A 35 5.56 -9.36 5.19
N ILE A 36 5.67 -8.82 3.97
CA ILE A 36 6.57 -9.34 2.94
C ILE A 36 7.98 -8.85 3.27
N ALA A 37 8.96 -9.76 3.25
CA ALA A 37 10.35 -9.36 3.43
C ALA A 37 10.82 -8.58 2.19
N PRO A 38 11.58 -7.47 2.33
CA PRO A 38 11.98 -6.65 1.18
C PRO A 38 12.56 -7.46 0.01
N GLU A 39 13.38 -8.47 0.29
CA GLU A 39 14.01 -9.36 -0.69
C GLU A 39 13.04 -10.25 -1.49
N GLU A 40 11.80 -10.42 -1.03
CA GLU A 40 10.77 -11.18 -1.72
C GLU A 40 10.01 -10.33 -2.75
N ILE A 41 10.19 -9.01 -2.72
CA ILE A 41 9.55 -8.05 -3.62
C ILE A 41 10.29 -8.02 -4.96
N LYS A 42 9.57 -8.32 -6.05
CA LYS A 42 10.17 -8.47 -7.39
C LYS A 42 9.56 -7.55 -8.44
N ASP A 43 8.52 -6.79 -8.09
CA ASP A 43 7.78 -5.96 -9.02
C ASP A 43 7.50 -4.57 -8.45
N VAL A 44 7.30 -3.61 -9.35
CA VAL A 44 7.08 -2.19 -9.04
C VAL A 44 5.83 -1.99 -8.18
N THR A 45 4.76 -2.76 -8.40
CA THR A 45 3.48 -2.56 -7.70
C THR A 45 3.59 -2.96 -6.24
N THR A 46 4.17 -4.14 -5.99
CA THR A 46 4.42 -4.63 -4.63
C THR A 46 5.43 -3.75 -3.90
N TRP A 47 6.46 -3.26 -4.61
CA TRP A 47 7.42 -2.31 -4.04
C TRP A 47 6.76 -1.01 -3.59
N LYS A 48 5.92 -0.39 -4.43
CA LYS A 48 5.16 0.83 -4.10
C LYS A 48 4.31 0.63 -2.84
N ALA A 49 3.52 -0.46 -2.80
CA ALA A 49 2.67 -0.77 -1.66
C ALA A 49 3.48 -0.99 -0.37
N ALA A 50 4.63 -1.68 -0.44
CA ALA A 50 5.50 -1.88 0.72
C ALA A 50 6.11 -0.56 1.23
N TYR A 51 6.41 0.38 0.32
CA TYR A 51 6.96 1.68 0.66
C TYR A 51 5.91 2.63 1.24
N ASP A 52 4.68 2.60 0.73
CA ASP A 52 3.53 3.30 1.33
C ASP A 52 3.25 2.81 2.75
N ASP A 53 3.23 1.48 2.96
CA ASP A 53 3.08 0.88 4.29
C ASP A 53 4.20 1.33 5.24
N LEU A 54 5.44 1.39 4.75
CA LEU A 54 6.60 1.88 5.50
C LEU A 54 6.39 3.34 5.94
N ILE A 55 6.03 4.24 5.03
CA ILE A 55 5.83 5.67 5.32
C ILE A 55 4.73 5.87 6.37
N ASN A 56 3.63 5.14 6.24
CA ASN A 56 2.53 5.17 7.19
C ASN A 56 2.94 4.64 8.58
N ALA A 57 3.66 3.52 8.61
CA ALA A 57 4.16 2.94 9.85
C ALA A 57 5.18 3.87 10.55
N TYR A 58 6.03 4.54 9.77
CA TYR A 58 7.01 5.50 10.28
C TYR A 58 6.32 6.71 10.90
N SER A 59 5.40 7.35 10.18
CA SER A 59 4.64 8.50 10.66
C SER A 59 3.86 8.18 11.94
N SER A 60 3.28 6.98 12.01
CA SER A 60 2.61 6.49 13.22
C SER A 60 3.57 6.27 14.38
N ALA A 61 4.75 5.69 14.14
CA ALA A 61 5.76 5.49 15.18
C ALA A 61 6.30 6.82 15.71
N VAL A 62 6.54 7.81 14.85
CA VAL A 62 6.94 9.16 15.29
C VAL A 62 5.85 9.83 16.12
N SER A 63 4.57 9.72 15.71
CA SER A 63 3.45 10.21 16.52
C SER A 63 3.39 9.56 17.91
N GLN A 64 3.70 8.27 18.00
CA GLN A 64 3.78 7.55 19.28
C GLN A 64 4.97 8.03 20.12
N LEU A 65 6.14 8.24 19.50
CA LEU A 65 7.32 8.76 20.18
C LEU A 65 7.07 10.17 20.75
N ASN A 66 6.48 11.05 19.95
CA ASN A 66 6.08 12.41 20.37
C ASN A 66 5.01 12.38 21.47
N GLY A 67 4.17 11.34 21.50
CA GLY A 67 3.24 11.06 22.59
C GLY A 67 3.88 10.47 23.86
N GLY A 68 5.21 10.35 23.92
CA GLY A 68 5.95 9.86 25.08
C GLY A 68 6.19 8.34 25.12
N ASN A 69 5.85 7.61 24.06
CA ASN A 69 6.16 6.18 23.98
C ASN A 69 7.60 5.95 23.53
N LEU A 70 8.50 5.78 24.50
CA LEU A 70 9.93 5.54 24.25
C LEU A 70 10.20 4.26 23.42
N GLY A 71 9.30 3.27 23.46
CA GLY A 71 9.41 2.04 22.65
C GLY A 71 9.28 2.30 21.14
N ALA A 72 8.73 3.45 20.74
CA ALA A 72 8.60 3.81 19.34
C ALA A 72 9.93 4.21 18.68
N GLY A 73 10.97 4.58 19.46
CA GLY A 73 12.30 4.90 18.94
C GLY A 73 12.97 3.71 18.24
N ALA A 74 12.94 2.53 18.87
CA ALA A 74 13.46 1.30 18.27
C ALA A 74 12.71 0.94 16.97
N LYS A 75 11.38 1.10 16.98
CA LYS A 75 10.55 0.88 15.79
C LYS A 75 10.90 1.84 14.65
N ILE A 76 11.17 3.11 14.95
CA ILE A 76 11.62 4.10 13.96
C ILE A 76 12.95 3.67 13.33
N GLU A 77 13.90 3.18 14.14
CA GLU A 77 15.19 2.67 13.65
C GLU A 77 15.00 1.45 12.72
N GLU A 78 14.15 0.49 13.11
CA GLU A 78 13.83 -0.68 12.29
C GLU A 78 13.18 -0.29 10.96
N LEU A 79 12.27 0.70 10.98
CA LEU A 79 11.62 1.22 9.77
C LEU A 79 12.63 1.94 8.88
N GLY A 80 13.60 2.67 9.45
CA GLY A 80 14.71 3.25 8.69
C GLY A 80 15.53 2.19 7.94
N LYS A 81 15.90 1.10 8.61
CA LYS A 81 16.60 -0.04 7.97
C LYS A 81 15.76 -0.69 6.87
N ARG A 82 14.44 -0.79 7.08
CA ARG A 82 13.51 -1.29 6.05
C ARG A 82 13.46 -0.37 4.83
N ALA A 83 13.56 0.95 5.01
CA ALA A 83 13.65 1.90 3.90
C ALA A 83 14.90 1.66 3.04
N GLU A 84 16.05 1.45 3.67
CA GLU A 84 17.30 1.12 2.97
C GLU A 84 17.21 -0.19 2.18
N ALA A 85 16.59 -1.22 2.77
CA ALA A 85 16.34 -2.49 2.09
C ALA A 85 15.41 -2.31 0.87
N LEU A 86 14.31 -1.56 1.02
CA LEU A 86 13.42 -1.25 -0.11
C LEU A 86 14.11 -0.42 -1.19
N ASN A 87 15.02 0.49 -0.84
CA ASN A 87 15.81 1.23 -1.83
C ASN A 87 16.71 0.28 -2.65
N SER A 88 17.34 -0.70 -2.01
CA SER A 88 18.16 -1.72 -2.69
C SER A 88 17.35 -2.61 -3.62
N VAL A 89 16.13 -2.99 -3.20
CA VAL A 89 15.17 -3.71 -4.03
C VAL A 89 14.76 -2.86 -5.24
N ALA A 90 14.54 -1.56 -5.04
CA ALA A 90 14.19 -0.64 -6.12
C ALA A 90 15.29 -0.59 -7.19
N GLU A 91 16.56 -0.52 -6.79
CA GLU A 91 17.69 -0.58 -7.73
C GLU A 91 17.73 -1.88 -8.52
N THR A 92 17.42 -3.00 -7.86
CA THR A 92 17.34 -4.33 -8.51
C THR A 92 16.22 -4.35 -9.55
N ILE A 93 15.00 -3.93 -9.18
CA ILE A 93 13.86 -3.84 -10.10
C ILE A 93 14.18 -2.90 -11.26
N LYS A 94 14.70 -1.70 -10.97
CA LYS A 94 15.08 -0.70 -11.98
C LYS A 94 16.10 -1.26 -12.98
N SER A 95 17.09 -2.02 -12.52
CA SER A 95 18.10 -2.63 -13.40
C SER A 95 17.53 -3.72 -14.32
N SER A 96 16.38 -4.30 -13.97
CA SER A 96 15.66 -5.29 -14.78
C SER A 96 14.72 -4.65 -15.82
N LEU A 97 14.39 -3.37 -15.64
CA LEU A 97 13.60 -2.58 -16.58
C LEU A 97 14.50 -1.99 -17.68
N SER A 98 13.91 -1.54 -18.78
CA SER A 98 14.66 -0.91 -19.87
C SER A 98 13.88 0.25 -20.51
N GLY A 99 14.60 1.17 -21.15
CA GLY A 99 14.00 2.28 -21.89
C GLY A 99 13.15 3.19 -21.01
N GLN A 100 11.93 3.49 -21.46
CA GLN A 100 11.02 4.41 -20.78
C GLN A 100 10.58 3.89 -19.40
N GLU A 101 10.31 2.58 -19.28
CA GLU A 101 9.86 1.99 -18.01
C GLU A 101 10.92 2.15 -16.91
N GLN A 102 12.20 2.05 -17.27
CA GLN A 102 13.31 2.28 -16.34
C GLN A 102 13.38 3.74 -15.88
N ALA A 103 13.19 4.69 -16.81
CA ALA A 103 13.18 6.12 -16.50
C ALA A 103 11.99 6.50 -15.61
N ASP A 104 10.78 6.07 -15.98
CA ASP A 104 9.56 6.30 -15.20
C ASP A 104 9.70 5.74 -13.78
N PHE A 105 10.28 4.55 -13.65
CA PHE A 105 10.48 3.96 -12.33
C PHE A 105 11.57 4.67 -11.52
N ALA A 106 12.60 5.23 -12.16
CA ALA A 106 13.60 6.05 -11.47
C ALA A 106 12.97 7.32 -10.85
N GLU A 107 12.07 7.99 -11.58
CA GLU A 107 11.33 9.14 -11.04
C GLU A 107 10.44 8.74 -9.86
N VAL A 108 9.75 7.60 -9.96
CA VAL A 108 8.97 7.03 -8.86
C VAL A 108 9.84 6.76 -7.63
N ILE A 109 11.05 6.22 -7.80
CA ILE A 109 11.96 5.94 -6.68
C ILE A 109 12.28 7.24 -5.93
N GLU A 110 12.63 8.30 -6.65
CA GLU A 110 12.95 9.60 -6.05
C GLU A 110 11.73 10.22 -5.35
N GLU A 111 10.52 10.09 -5.93
CA GLU A 111 9.28 10.55 -5.30
C GLU A 111 9.03 9.87 -3.95
N TYR A 112 9.22 8.55 -3.86
CA TYR A 112 9.01 7.81 -2.61
C TYR A 112 10.09 8.08 -1.56
N LYS A 113 11.35 8.25 -1.98
CA LYS A 113 12.43 8.70 -1.08
C LYS A 113 12.10 10.08 -0.50
N GLU A 114 11.63 11.00 -1.33
CA GLU A 114 11.26 12.34 -0.88
C GLU A 114 10.05 12.30 0.07
N LYS A 115 9.01 11.52 -0.23
CA LYS A 115 7.87 11.31 0.69
C LYS A 115 8.31 10.76 2.04
N PHE A 116 9.24 9.80 2.06
CA PHE A 116 9.78 9.28 3.31
C PHE A 116 10.63 10.31 4.04
N ASN A 117 11.48 11.06 3.34
CA ASN A 117 12.25 12.16 3.92
C ASN A 117 11.34 13.24 4.52
N GLN A 118 10.21 13.55 3.90
CA GLN A 118 9.20 14.43 4.46
C GLN A 118 8.57 13.84 5.73
N ALA A 119 8.25 12.55 5.75
CA ALA A 119 7.77 11.89 6.96
C ALA A 119 8.80 11.89 8.10
N VAL A 120 10.09 11.84 7.78
CA VAL A 120 11.20 11.97 8.74
C VAL A 120 11.29 13.39 9.30
N ASN A 121 11.20 14.42 8.46
CA ASN A 121 11.49 15.80 8.85
C ASN A 121 10.27 16.66 9.23
N SER A 122 9.04 16.22 8.97
CA SER A 122 7.83 17.00 9.25
C SER A 122 7.34 16.88 10.71
N ASN A 123 8.12 16.28 11.60
CA ASN A 123 7.74 15.94 12.98
C ASN A 123 8.60 16.62 14.04
#